data_AF-A0A822I7Y1-F1
#
_entry.id   AF-A0A822I7Y1-F1
#
_cell.length_a   1.000
_cell.length_b   1.000
_cell.length_c   1.000
_cell.angle_alpha   90.00
_cell.angle_beta   90.00
_cell.angle_gamma   90.00
#
_symmetry.space_group_name_H-M   'P 1'
#
loop_
_entity.id
_entity.type
_entity.pdbx_description
1 polymer ?
#
loop_
_entity_poly.entity_id
_entity_poly.type
_entity_poly.pdbx_seq_one_letter_code
_entity_poly.pdbx_strand_id
1 'polypeptide(L)' 'MEEKAARALLRRICSVDYYPINLAFGIYKQETGNDDYEKFMDLIADLGNDFYIEYDPKKGLKFYSKMLRDWWRVYYGDNE' A
#
# COMPACT_ATOMS: atom_id res chain seq x y z
N MET A 1 -9.58 8.88 7.73
CA MET A 1 -8.48 8.11 8.38
C MET A 1 -7.94 7.06 7.44
N GLU A 2 -8.81 6.23 6.86
CA GLU A 2 -8.43 5.20 5.87
C GLU A 2 -7.76 5.78 4.62
N GLU A 3 -8.24 6.90 4.07
CA GLU A 3 -7.62 7.52 2.90
C GLU A 3 -6.16 7.98 3.15
N LYS A 4 -5.87 8.44 4.37
CA LYS A 4 -4.51 8.84 4.76
C LYS A 4 -3.58 7.62 4.80
N ALA A 5 -4.06 6.53 5.41
CA ALA A 5 -3.33 5.26 5.47
C ALA A 5 -3.15 4.65 4.08
N ALA A 6 -4.17 4.67 3.22
CA ALA A 6 -4.12 4.23 1.83
C ALA A 6 -3.03 4.98 1.05
N ARG A 7 -3.03 6.31 1.11
CA ARG A 7 -2.00 7.13 0.44
C ARG A 7 -0.59 6.84 0.98
N ALA A 8 -0.44 6.69 2.30
CA ALA A 8 0.85 6.37 2.91
C ALA A 8 1.37 4.99 2.47
N LEU A 9 0.49 3.99 2.38
CA LEU A 9 0.79 2.67 1.86
C LEU A 9 1.22 2.74 0.40
N LEU A 10 0.42 3.37 -0.47
CA LEU A 10 0.71 3.49 -1.89
C LEU A 10 2.05 4.20 -2.14
N ARG A 11 2.36 5.26 -1.38
CA ARG A 11 3.66 5.96 -1.43
C ARG A 11 4.84 5.05 -1.10
N ARG A 12 4.69 4.14 -0.14
CA ARG A 12 5.76 3.19 0.22
C ARG A 12 5.86 2.03 -0.77
N ILE A 13 4.73 1.45 -1.15
CA ILE A 13 4.70 0.32 -2.08
C ILE A 13 5.22 0.75 -3.46
N CYS A 14 4.98 2.00 -3.88
CA CYS A 14 5.39 2.43 -5.21
C CYS A 14 6.92 2.45 -5.32
N SER A 15 7.66 2.66 -4.24
CA SER A 15 9.13 2.76 -4.24
C SER A 15 9.87 1.44 -4.52
N VAL A 16 9.18 0.29 -4.44
CA VAL A 16 9.79 -1.04 -4.58
C VAL A 16 9.00 -1.93 -5.56
N ASP A 17 9.53 -3.11 -5.87
CA ASP A 17 8.79 -4.12 -6.65
C ASP A 17 7.76 -4.86 -5.78
N TYR A 18 8.16 -5.23 -4.57
CA TYR A 18 7.30 -5.87 -3.57
C TYR A 18 7.57 -5.26 -2.20
N TYR A 19 6.51 -4.99 -1.46
CA TYR A 19 6.55 -4.39 -0.14
C TYR A 19 6.02 -5.39 0.90
N PRO A 20 6.79 -5.73 1.95
CA PRO A 20 6.37 -6.71 2.94
C PRO A 20 5.07 -6.34 3.66
N ILE A 21 4.16 -7.32 3.79
CA ILE A 21 2.82 -7.12 4.36
C ILE A 21 2.87 -6.68 5.84
N ASN A 22 3.83 -7.19 6.61
CA ASN A 22 4.06 -6.81 8.00
C ASN A 22 4.51 -5.35 8.15
N LEU A 23 5.34 -4.85 7.22
CA LEU A 23 5.73 -3.43 7.20
C LEU A 23 4.57 -2.54 6.76
N ALA A 24 3.71 -3.02 5.85
CA ALA A 24 2.50 -2.31 5.45
C ALA A 24 1.54 -2.17 6.64
N PHE A 25 1.36 -3.24 7.41
CA PHE A 25 0.55 -3.18 8.62
C PHE A 25 1.11 -2.18 9.64
N GLY A 26 2.44 -2.09 9.79
CA GLY A 26 3.08 -1.06 10.63
C GLY A 26 2.72 0.38 10.21
N ILE A 27 2.68 0.67 8.91
CA ILE A 27 2.25 1.97 8.38
C ILE A 27 0.78 2.22 8.69
N TYR A 28 -0.07 1.21 8.47
CA TYR A 28 -1.50 1.31 8.76
C TYR A 28 -1.75 1.67 10.23
N LYS A 29 -1.07 1.00 11.16
CA LYS A 29 -1.14 1.31 12.60
C LYS A 29 -0.73 2.73 12.90
N GLN A 30 0.38 3.19 12.32
CA GLN A 30 0.90 4.54 12.55
C GLN A 30 -0.08 5.61 12.06
N GLU A 31 -0.70 5.41 10.89
CA GLU A 31 -1.56 6.42 10.26
C GLU A 31 -3.00 6.43 10.80
N THR A 32 -3.49 5.30 11.29
CA THR A 32 -4.88 5.14 11.77
C THR A 32 -5.00 5.06 13.28
N GLY A 33 -3.91 4.72 14.00
CA GLY A 33 -3.97 4.35 15.41
C GLY A 33 -4.65 3.01 15.68
N ASN A 34 -4.94 2.22 14.65
CA ASN A 34 -5.67 0.96 14.74
C ASN A 34 -4.75 -0.25 14.57
N ASP A 35 -4.76 -1.17 15.54
CA ASP A 35 -4.02 -2.44 15.55
C ASP A 35 -4.89 -3.64 15.12
N ASP A 36 -6.02 -3.38 14.48
CA ASP A 36 -6.89 -4.44 13.96
C ASP A 36 -6.37 -4.91 12.59
N TYR A 37 -5.84 -6.14 12.55
CA TYR A 37 -5.32 -6.73 11.32
C TYR A 37 -6.41 -7.05 10.29
N GLU A 38 -7.63 -7.37 10.72
CA GLU A 38 -8.74 -7.66 9.80
C GLU A 38 -9.11 -6.39 9.04
N LYS A 39 -9.24 -5.26 9.74
CA LYS A 39 -9.49 -3.95 9.10
C LYS A 39 -8.37 -3.49 8.18
N PHE A 40 -7.12 -3.87 8.48
CA PHE A 40 -6.02 -3.66 7.55
C PHE A 40 -6.20 -4.49 6.28
N MET A 41 -6.56 -5.77 6.42
CA MET A 41 -6.80 -6.64 5.26
C MET A 41 -8.01 -6.18 4.43
N ASP A 42 -9.05 -5.61 5.05
CA ASP A 42 -10.16 -4.97 4.35
C ASP A 42 -9.66 -3.83 3.46
N LEU A 43 -8.81 -2.94 3.99
CA LEU A 43 -8.20 -1.87 3.19
C LEU A 43 -7.33 -2.42 2.04
N ILE A 44 -6.57 -3.50 2.27
CA ILE A 44 -5.79 -4.14 1.20
C ILE A 44 -6.70 -4.73 0.12
N ALA A 45 -7.83 -5.33 0.52
CA ALA A 45 -8.83 -5.85 -0.41
C ALA A 45 -9.46 -4.73 -1.24
N ASP A 46 -9.82 -3.60 -0.62
CA ASP A 46 -10.35 -2.42 -1.31
C ASP A 46 -9.35 -1.87 -2.33
N LEU A 47 -8.09 -1.68 -1.93
CA LEU A 47 -7.02 -1.24 -2.85
C LEU A 47 -6.76 -2.25 -3.99
N GLY A 48 -6.95 -3.53 -3.72
CA GLY A 48 -6.86 -4.59 -4.72
C GLY A 48 -8.02 -4.55 -5.72
N ASN A 49 -9.24 -4.38 -5.22
CA ASN A 49 -10.46 -4.26 -6.04
C ASN A 49 -10.43 -3.01 -6.93
N ASP A 50 -9.83 -1.93 -6.44
CA ASP A 50 -9.62 -0.68 -7.19
C ASP A 50 -8.40 -0.73 -8.14
N PHE A 51 -7.75 -1.89 -8.30
CA PHE A 51 -6.58 -2.11 -9.17
C PHE A 51 -5.35 -1.25 -8.82
N TYR A 52 -5.22 -0.80 -7.58
CA TYR A 52 -3.99 -0.12 -7.15
C TYR A 52 -2.87 -1.12 -6.91
N ILE A 53 -3.17 -2.19 -6.20
CA ILE A 53 -2.18 -3.17 -5.74
C ILE A 53 -2.64 -4.61 -5.97
N GLU A 54 -1.68 -5.53 -5.88
CA GLU A 54 -1.93 -6.96 -5.74
C GLU A 54 -1.21 -7.46 -4.49
N TYR A 55 -1.80 -8.45 -3.82
CA TYR A 55 -1.20 -9.14 -2.69
C TYR A 55 -0.73 -10.54 -3.10
N ASP A 56 0.58 -10.79 -2.98
CA ASP A 56 1.20 -12.10 -3.10
C ASP A 56 1.52 -12.63 -1.69
N PRO A 57 0.91 -13.74 -1.22
CA PRO A 57 1.14 -14.26 0.13
C PRO A 57 2.60 -14.60 0.46
N LYS A 58 3.46 -14.83 -0.53
CA LYS A 58 4.88 -15.13 -0.35
C LYS A 58 5.77 -13.91 -0.42
N LYS A 59 5.37 -12.87 -1.17
CA LYS A 59 6.23 -11.70 -1.47
C LYS A 59 5.75 -10.40 -0.83
N GLY A 60 4.46 -10.27 -0.55
CA GLY A 60 3.82 -9.05 -0.05
C GLY A 60 3.05 -8.29 -1.13
N LEU A 61 2.97 -6.97 -0.97
CA LEU A 61 2.18 -6.08 -1.80
C LEU A 61 3.00 -5.54 -2.97
N LYS A 62 2.41 -5.47 -4.15
CA LYS A 62 3.01 -4.75 -5.30
C LYS A 62 1.95 -3.91 -5.97
N PHE A 63 2.36 -2.91 -6.75
CA PHE A 63 1.43 -2.22 -7.64
C PHE A 63 0.87 -3.18 -8.69
N TYR A 64 -0.40 -3.03 -9.03
CA TYR A 64 -1.09 -3.85 -10.03
C TYR A 64 -0.37 -3.84 -11.39
N SER A 65 0.14 -2.68 -11.80
CA SER A 65 0.94 -2.56 -13.02
C SER A 65 2.17 -1.67 -12.83
N LYS A 66 3.20 -1.92 -13.64
CA LYS A 66 4.38 -1.06 -13.73
C LYS A 66 3.99 0.38 -14.10
N MET A 67 3.07 0.55 -15.06
CA MET A 67 2.62 1.88 -15.50
C MET A 67 2.01 2.66 -14.34
N LEU A 68 1.10 2.04 -13.57
CA LEU A 68 0.47 2.69 -12.43
C LEU A 68 1.48 3.05 -11.34
N ARG A 69 2.44 2.16 -11.08
CA ARG A 69 3.53 2.41 -10.13
C ARG A 69 4.38 3.60 -10.54
N ASP A 70 4.80 3.62 -11.81
CA ASP A 70 5.68 4.66 -12.33
C ASP A 70 4.93 6.01 -12.36
N TRP A 71 3.65 6.02 -12.71
CA TRP A 71 2.79 7.20 -12.57
C TRP A 71 2.71 7.68 -11.12
N TRP A 72 2.47 6.78 -10.16
CA TRP A 72 2.46 7.12 -8.74
C TRP A 72 3.80 7.67 -8.25
N ARG A 73 4.93 7.12 -8.69
CA ARG A 73 6.27 7.65 -8.36
C ARG A 73 6.45 9.09 -8.86
N VAL A 74 6.01 9.39 -10.08
CA VAL A 74 6.18 10.72 -10.68
C VAL A 74 5.40 11.80 -9.93
N TYR A 75 4.17 11.49 -9.50
CA TYR A 75 3.28 12.50 -8.88
C TYR A 75 3.30 12.49 -7.35
N TYR A 76 3.59 11.35 -6.74
CA TYR A 76 3.45 11.12 -5.30
C TYR A 76 4.63 10.39 -4.66
N GLY A 77 5.65 10.03 -5.45
CA GLY A 77 6.90 9.49 -4.92
C GLY A 77 7.61 10.52 -4.04
N ASP A 78 8.47 10.03 -3.15
CA ASP A 78 9.38 10.90 -2.40
C ASP A 78 10.30 11.61 -3.39
N ASN A 79 9.94 12.84 -3.79
CA ASN A 79 10.92 13.83 -4.22
C ASN A 79 11.70 14.17 -2.94
N GLU A 80 12.91 13.62 -2.81
CA GLU A 80 13.93 14.24 -1.95
C GLU A 80 14.18 15.69 -2.39
#